data_AF-A0A378AKJ6-F1
#
_entry.id   AF-A0A378AKJ6-F1
#
_cell.length_a   1.000
_cell.length_b   1.000
_cell.length_c   1.000
_cell.angle_alpha   90.00
_cell.angle_beta   90.00
_cell.angle_gamma   90.00
#
_symmetry.space_group_name_H-M   'P 1'
#
loop_
_entity.id
_entity.type
_entity.pdbx_description
1 polymer ?
#
loop_
_entity_poly.entity_id
_entity_poly.type
_entity_poly.pdbx_seq_one_letter_code
_entity_poly.pdbx_strand_id
1 'polypeptide(L)'
;MTLTRAKFNRATQALRQVGSNIKPFLYTAAMDKGLTLASMLNDVPISRWDAGAGSDWRPKNSPPQYAGPIRLRQGLGAVEKRGDGARYARQWA
;
A
#
# COMPACT_ATOMS: atom_id res chain seq x y z
N MET A 1 -6.59 -10.96 33.83
CA MET A 1 -5.76 -11.55 32.76
C MET A 1 -4.44 -10.79 32.71
N THR A 2 -3.43 -11.27 33.43
CA THR A 2 -2.13 -10.60 33.58
C THR A 2 -1.17 -11.15 32.53
N LEU A 3 -0.63 -10.28 31.67
CA LEU A 3 0.36 -10.62 30.65
C LEU A 3 1.71 -10.97 31.32
N THR A 4 1.83 -12.16 31.93
CA THR A 4 3.02 -12.59 32.70
C THR A 4 4.15 -13.17 31.84
N ARG A 5 4.02 -13.15 30.50
CA ARG A 5 4.99 -13.74 29.58
C ARG A 5 5.58 -12.68 28.64
N ALA A 6 6.41 -11.81 29.21
CA ALA A 6 7.44 -10.93 28.60
C ALA A 6 7.43 -9.56 29.29
N LYS A 7 8.61 -9.09 29.72
CA LYS A 7 8.79 -7.73 30.27
C LYS A 7 8.71 -6.64 29.19
N PHE A 8 8.82 -7.01 27.91
CA PHE A 8 8.76 -6.10 26.77
C PHE A 8 7.32 -5.86 26.30
N ASN A 9 6.88 -4.60 26.31
CA ASN A 9 5.56 -4.19 25.87
C ASN A 9 5.55 -4.01 24.35
N ARG A 10 5.06 -5.03 23.63
CA ARG A 10 5.02 -5.02 22.16
C ARG A 10 4.07 -3.97 21.59
N ALA A 11 3.08 -3.49 22.35
CA ALA A 11 2.14 -2.48 21.87
C ALA A 11 2.79 -1.09 21.78
N THR A 12 3.69 -0.75 22.70
CA THR A 12 4.31 0.58 22.76
C THR A 12 5.79 0.60 22.37
N GLN A 13 6.48 -0.54 22.40
CA GLN A 13 7.93 -0.59 22.23
C GLN A 13 8.37 -1.32 20.95
N ALA A 14 7.50 -2.10 20.30
CA ALA A 14 7.90 -2.86 19.11
C ALA A 14 7.76 -2.03 17.83
N LEU A 15 8.87 -1.64 17.23
CA LEU A 15 8.90 -1.13 15.86
C LEU A 15 8.78 -2.30 14.87
N ARG A 16 7.80 -2.22 13.97
CA ARG A 16 7.51 -3.24 12.95
C ARG A 16 7.06 -2.56 11.66
N GLN A 17 7.31 -3.22 10.54
CA GLN A 17 6.70 -2.83 9.28
C GLN A 17 5.19 -3.04 9.37
N VAL A 18 4.42 -2.00 9.07
CA VAL A 18 2.95 -2.03 9.11
C VAL A 18 2.32 -2.78 7.94
N GLY A 19 3.07 -2.97 6.85
CA GLY A 19 2.59 -3.61 5.62
C GLY A 19 1.42 -2.83 5.00
N SER A 20 0.44 -3.55 4.46
CA SER A 20 -0.74 -2.96 3.81
C SER A 20 -1.60 -2.08 4.73
N ASN A 21 -1.43 -2.15 6.05
CA ASN A 21 -2.19 -1.31 6.98
C ASN A 21 -1.88 0.20 6.82
N ILE A 22 -0.81 0.57 6.10
CA ILE A 22 -0.53 1.97 5.75
C ILE A 22 -1.45 2.52 4.66
N LYS A 23 -2.09 1.66 3.85
CA LYS A 23 -2.84 2.07 2.65
C LYS A 23 -3.90 3.13 2.90
N PRO A 24 -4.74 3.08 3.97
CA PRO A 24 -5.72 4.13 4.22
C PRO A 24 -5.11 5.53 4.19
N PHE A 25 -3.93 5.74 4.81
CA PHE A 25 -3.24 7.03 4.82
C PHE A 25 -2.76 7.48 3.43
N LEU A 26 -2.31 6.54 2.59
CA LEU A 26 -1.90 6.85 1.22
C LEU A 26 -3.11 7.21 0.34
N TYR A 27 -4.23 6.54 0.55
CA TYR A 27 -5.46 6.80 -0.21
C TYR A 27 -6.09 8.12 0.21
N THR A 28 -6.07 8.46 1.51
CA THR A 28 -6.52 9.78 1.97
C THR A 28 -5.64 10.90 1.41
N ALA A 29 -4.31 10.74 1.39
CA ALA A 29 -3.41 11.71 0.77
C ALA A 29 -3.72 11.92 -0.74
N ALA A 30 -4.06 10.84 -1.45
CA ALA A 30 -4.49 10.94 -2.84
C ALA A 30 -5.85 11.66 -3.00
N MET A 31 -6.75 11.51 -2.03
CA MET A 31 -8.03 12.23 -1.98
C MET A 31 -7.84 13.72 -1.66
N ASP A 32 -6.90 14.07 -0.78
CA ASP A 32 -6.51 15.46 -0.51
C ASP A 32 -5.99 16.16 -1.76
N LYS A 33 -5.41 15.40 -2.71
CA LYS A 33 -4.98 15.89 -4.04
C LYS A 33 -6.07 15.81 -5.12
N GLY A 34 -7.33 15.63 -4.74
CA GLY A 34 -8.48 15.74 -5.63
C GLY A 34 -9.00 14.42 -6.21
N LEU A 35 -8.46 13.26 -5.79
CA LEU A 35 -9.10 11.99 -6.13
C LEU A 35 -10.36 11.77 -5.29
N THR A 36 -11.33 11.05 -5.87
CA THR A 36 -12.55 10.63 -5.19
C THR A 36 -12.59 9.12 -5.08
N LEU A 37 -13.50 8.58 -4.26
CA LEU A 37 -13.79 7.14 -4.21
C LEU A 37 -14.26 6.57 -5.56
N ALA A 38 -14.67 7.43 -6.50
CA ALA A 38 -15.04 7.07 -7.85
C ALA A 38 -13.90 7.25 -8.87
N SER A 39 -12.76 7.82 -8.51
CA SER A 39 -11.62 7.96 -9.43
C SER A 39 -11.15 6.60 -9.95
N MET A 40 -10.80 6.55 -11.23
CA MET A 40 -10.29 5.34 -11.89
C MET A 40 -8.80 5.18 -11.61
N LEU A 41 -8.43 3.96 -11.23
CA LEU A 41 -7.07 3.51 -10.95
C LEU A 41 -6.77 2.32 -11.88
N ASN A 42 -5.52 2.19 -12.32
CA ASN A 42 -5.12 1.08 -13.19
C ASN A 42 -4.37 0.02 -12.39
N ASP A 43 -5.06 -1.08 -12.06
CA ASP A 43 -4.50 -2.29 -11.44
C ASP A 43 -3.90 -3.19 -12.53
N VAL A 44 -2.68 -2.86 -12.91
CA VAL A 44 -1.88 -3.54 -13.94
C VAL A 44 -0.43 -3.68 -13.45
N PRO A 45 0.36 -4.62 -13.99
CA PRO A 45 1.78 -4.72 -13.65
C PRO A 45 2.50 -3.38 -13.87
N ILE A 46 3.34 -2.98 -12.90
CA ILE A 46 4.19 -1.79 -13.01
C ILE A 46 5.67 -2.21 -12.93
N SER A 47 6.51 -1.51 -13.69
CA SER A 47 7.97 -1.58 -13.61
C SER A 47 8.54 -0.18 -13.47
N ARG A 48 9.50 0.00 -12.57
CA ARG A 48 10.22 1.24 -12.36
C ARG A 48 11.68 0.94 -12.06
N TRP A 49 12.60 1.62 -12.75
CA TRP A 49 14.02 1.53 -12.42
C TRP A 49 14.26 1.98 -10.98
N ASP A 50 14.95 1.16 -10.20
CA ASP A 50 15.41 1.50 -8.86
C ASP A 50 16.94 1.56 -8.86
N ALA A 51 17.47 2.78 -8.87
CA ALA A 51 18.91 3.02 -8.85
C ALA A 51 19.58 2.46 -7.59
N GLY A 52 18.87 2.38 -6.45
CA GLY A 52 19.41 1.82 -5.22
C GLY A 52 19.54 0.29 -5.27
N ALA A 53 18.69 -0.37 -6.06
CA ALA A 53 18.70 -1.82 -6.25
C ALA A 53 19.45 -2.26 -7.53
N GLY A 54 19.89 -1.32 -8.38
CA GLY A 54 20.53 -1.61 -9.67
C GLY A 54 19.66 -2.42 -10.64
N SER A 55 18.34 -2.43 -10.43
CA SER A 55 17.40 -3.25 -11.19
C SER A 55 15.99 -2.65 -11.14
N ASP A 56 15.10 -3.18 -11.99
CA ASP A 56 13.70 -2.76 -12.00
C ASP A 56 12.94 -3.25 -10.76
N TRP A 57 12.33 -2.32 -10.05
CA TRP A 57 11.32 -2.61 -9.03
C TRP A 57 9.97 -2.96 -9.68
N ARG A 58 9.54 -4.21 -9.49
CA ARG A 58 8.33 -4.81 -10.10
C ARG A 58 7.42 -5.43 -9.02
N PRO A 59 6.67 -4.62 -8.25
CA PRO A 59 5.79 -5.13 -7.22
C PRO A 59 4.67 -5.98 -7.81
N LYS A 60 4.26 -7.01 -7.07
CA LYS A 60 3.15 -7.89 -7.42
C LYS A 60 2.07 -7.82 -6.37
N ASN A 61 0.82 -7.92 -6.81
CA ASN A 61 -0.30 -8.18 -5.91
C ASN A 61 -0.13 -9.56 -5.26
N SER A 62 -0.77 -9.78 -4.12
CA SER A 62 -0.92 -11.10 -3.52
C SER A 62 -2.40 -11.48 -3.57
N PRO A 63 -2.83 -12.54 -4.25
CA PRO A 63 -2.14 -13.19 -5.36
C PRO A 63 -1.87 -12.21 -6.53
N PRO A 64 -0.99 -12.57 -7.50
CA PRO A 64 -0.59 -11.68 -8.61
C PRO A 64 -1.65 -11.59 -9.70
N GLN A 65 -2.84 -11.12 -9.33
CA GLN A 65 -3.99 -10.92 -10.21
C GLN A 65 -4.25 -9.43 -10.42
N TYR A 66 -4.69 -9.10 -11.63
CA TYR A 66 -4.82 -7.72 -12.11
C TYR A 66 -6.19 -7.54 -12.75
N ALA A 67 -6.96 -6.57 -12.26
CA ALA A 67 -8.33 -6.30 -12.69
C ALA A 67 -8.41 -5.19 -13.76
N GLY A 68 -7.29 -4.57 -14.13
CA GLY A 68 -7.28 -3.44 -15.05
C GLY A 68 -7.86 -2.18 -14.38
N PRO A 69 -8.67 -1.38 -15.09
CA PRO A 69 -9.27 -0.18 -14.52
C PRO A 69 -10.26 -0.50 -13.39
N ILE A 70 -9.98 -0.04 -12.17
CA ILE A 70 -10.82 -0.19 -10.97
C ILE A 70 -11.09 1.16 -10.31
N ARG A 71 -12.12 1.26 -9.47
CA ARG A 71 -12.38 2.47 -8.66
C ARG A 71 -11.45 2.53 -7.47
N LEU A 72 -11.10 3.74 -7.01
CA LEU A 72 -10.24 3.96 -5.85
C LEU A 72 -10.71 3.20 -4.59
N ARG A 73 -12.02 3.18 -4.33
CA ARG A 73 -12.60 2.39 -3.22
C ARG A 73 -12.35 0.89 -3.33
N GLN A 74 -12.33 0.33 -4.54
CA GLN A 74 -12.06 -1.08 -4.78
C GLN A 74 -10.57 -1.39 -4.53
N GLY A 75 -9.68 -0.48 -4.93
CA GLY A 75 -8.25 -0.58 -4.64
C GLY A 75 -7.96 -0.58 -3.13
N LEU A 76 -8.63 0.29 -2.36
CA LEU A 76 -8.48 0.33 -0.90
C LEU A 76 -9.00 -0.95 -0.23
N GLY A 77 -10.18 -1.42 -0.64
CA GLY A 77 -10.77 -2.66 -0.13
C GLY A 77 -9.94 -3.90 -0.45
N ALA A 78 -9.15 -3.86 -1.53
CA ALA A 78 -8.22 -4.91 -1.89
C ALA A 78 -6.90 -4.76 -1.11
N VAL A 79 -6.89 -5.27 0.12
CA VAL A 79 -5.78 -5.19 1.09
C VAL A 79 -4.44 -5.69 0.52
N GLU A 80 -4.48 -6.52 -0.52
CA GLU A 80 -3.31 -7.19 -1.07
C GLU A 80 -2.74 -6.60 -2.39
N LYS A 81 -3.31 -5.51 -2.91
CA LYS A 81 -2.79 -4.80 -4.09
C LYS A 81 -1.52 -4.01 -3.77
N ARG A 82 -0.33 -4.52 -4.10
CA ARG A 82 0.95 -3.89 -3.69
C ARG A 82 1.45 -2.82 -4.66
N GLY A 83 1.03 -2.87 -5.92
CA GLY A 83 1.43 -1.89 -6.95
C GLY A 83 0.76 -0.52 -6.77
N ASP A 84 -0.49 -0.53 -6.30
CA ASP A 84 -1.34 0.66 -6.23
C ASP A 84 -0.81 1.71 -5.23
N GLY A 85 -0.60 1.33 -3.97
CA GLY A 85 -0.17 2.28 -2.92
C GLY A 85 1.14 3.01 -3.24
N ALA A 86 2.10 2.34 -3.86
CA ALA A 86 3.38 2.94 -4.22
C ALA A 86 3.29 3.90 -5.42
N ARG A 87 2.33 3.67 -6.33
CA ARG A 87 2.05 4.58 -7.44
C ARG A 87 1.56 5.94 -6.90
N TYR A 88 0.70 5.92 -5.88
CA TYR A 88 0.14 7.15 -5.30
C TYR A 88 1.10 7.86 -4.34
N ALA A 89 1.88 7.11 -3.56
CA ALA A 89 2.85 7.67 -2.62
C ALA A 89 3.95 8.52 -3.28
N ARG A 90 4.22 8.37 -4.58
CA ARG A 90 5.21 9.20 -5.31
C ARG A 90 4.64 10.10 -6.39
N GLN A 91 3.50 9.75 -7.00
CA GLN A 91 2.86 10.60 -8.00
C GLN A 91 2.07 11.76 -7.37
N TRP A 92 1.69 11.59 -6.10
CA TRP A 92 0.82 12.48 -5.35
C TRP A 92 1.34 12.71 -3.92
N ALA A 93 2.64 12.57 -3.65
CA ALA A 93 3.32 13.23 -2.53
C ALA A 93 4.09 14.43 -3.09
#